data_AF-A0A4Z2F183-F1
#
_entry.id   AF-A0A4Z2F183-F1
#
_cell.length_a   1.000
_cell.length_b   1.000
_cell.length_c   1.000
_cell.angle_alpha   90.00
_cell.angle_beta   90.00
_cell.angle_gamma   90.00
#
_symmetry.space_group_name_H-M   'P 1'
#
loop_
_entity.id
_entity.type
_entity.pdbx_description
1 polymer ?
#
loop_
_entity_poly.entity_id
_entity_poly.type
_entity_poly.pdbx_seq_one_letter_code
_entity_poly.pdbx_strand_id
1 'polypeptide(L)'
;METMVAAVLIRHDGISEAPVAAVEACVLHGLKRRAAGFLRSNKIAALFMKVGKSFVPAEELCRKAQQLEQIVQTKRSQSLQSQDGLRKMPRLPSLAPQGGKNMWIRTALFEKVLDKIVLFLVENGSKYYEKEAVLMDPVDGPILASLLGTWTVCSGIHKDEDRRSLLDGPVC
;
A
#
# COMPACT_ATOMS: atom_id res chain seq x y z
N MET A 1 2.51 22.00 -5.40
CA MET A 1 3.26 20.87 -4.82
C MET A 1 3.44 21.01 -3.30
N GLU A 2 3.52 22.24 -2.77
CA GLU A 2 3.56 22.55 -1.32
C GLU A 2 2.35 22.04 -0.51
N THR A 3 1.20 21.79 -1.14
CA THR A 3 0.01 21.28 -0.47
C THR A 3 0.08 19.80 -0.10
N MET A 4 0.92 18.98 -0.74
CA MET A 4 1.07 17.56 -0.40
C MET A 4 1.94 17.33 0.83
N VAL A 5 2.98 18.14 1.02
CA VAL A 5 3.88 18.06 2.18
C VAL A 5 3.24 18.57 3.47
N ALA A 6 2.35 19.56 3.40
CA ALA A 6 1.64 20.09 4.56
C ALA A 6 0.54 19.13 5.09
N ALA A 7 -0.04 18.29 4.23
CA ALA A 7 -1.09 17.35 4.62
C ALA A 7 -0.55 16.14 5.42
N VAL A 8 0.73 15.80 5.24
CA VAL A 8 1.38 14.66 5.93
C VAL A 8 1.64 14.94 7.41
N LEU A 9 1.72 16.22 7.83
CA LEU A 9 2.14 16.60 9.18
C LEU A 9 0.99 17.01 10.13
N ILE A 10 -0.27 17.06 9.68
CA ILE A 10 -1.39 17.50 10.55
C ILE A 10 -2.55 16.50 10.48
N ARG A 11 -2.49 15.43 11.30
CA ARG A 11 -3.61 14.99 12.16
C ARG A 11 -3.27 13.69 12.90
N HIS A 12 -3.14 13.83 14.22
CA HIS A 12 -2.89 12.76 15.19
C HIS A 12 -4.13 11.91 15.52
N ASP A 13 -5.33 12.26 15.06
CA ASP A 13 -6.54 11.50 15.41
C ASP A 13 -7.46 11.29 14.20
N GLY A 14 -7.46 10.07 13.65
CA GLY A 14 -8.65 9.50 13.02
C GLY A 14 -8.70 9.18 11.52
N ILE A 15 -7.66 9.41 10.68
CA ILE A 15 -7.70 9.01 9.25
C ILE A 15 -6.32 8.55 8.74
N SER A 16 -6.01 7.25 8.87
CA SER A 16 -4.78 6.64 8.31
C SER A 16 -4.82 6.38 6.80
N GLU A 17 -5.90 6.74 6.10
CA GLU A 17 -6.10 6.40 4.67
C GLU A 17 -5.54 7.42 3.69
N ALA A 18 -5.38 8.68 4.11
CA ALA A 18 -4.97 9.76 3.24
C ALA A 18 -3.57 9.57 2.62
N PRO A 19 -2.50 9.22 3.38
CA PRO A 19 -1.18 9.04 2.78
C PRO A 19 -1.12 7.80 1.88
N VAL A 20 -1.81 6.71 2.24
CA VAL A 20 -1.81 5.47 1.46
C VAL A 20 -2.46 5.67 0.09
N ALA A 21 -3.61 6.36 0.05
CA ALA A 21 -4.32 6.66 -1.19
C ALA A 21 -3.53 7.63 -2.09
N ALA A 22 -2.87 8.63 -1.51
CA ALA A 22 -2.02 9.55 -2.27
C ALA A 22 -0.84 8.81 -2.93
N VAL A 23 -0.17 7.95 -2.16
CA VAL A 23 0.95 7.14 -2.67
C VAL A 23 0.50 6.17 -3.76
N GLU A 24 -0.64 5.51 -3.59
CA GLU A 24 -1.23 4.69 -4.64
C GLU A 24 -1.49 5.48 -5.92
N ALA A 25 -2.07 6.68 -5.81
CA ALA A 25 -2.35 7.54 -6.95
C ALA A 25 -1.06 7.93 -7.68
N CYS A 26 0.00 8.31 -6.95
CA CYS A 26 1.31 8.63 -7.53
C CYS A 26 1.91 7.42 -8.27
N VAL A 27 1.87 6.23 -7.65
CA VAL A 27 2.40 4.99 -8.25
C VAL A 27 1.59 4.57 -9.49
N LEU A 28 0.30 4.87 -9.55
CA LEU A 28 -0.54 4.54 -10.72
C LEU A 28 -0.57 5.64 -11.79
N HIS A 29 -0.08 6.84 -11.48
CA HIS A 29 -0.12 7.97 -12.41
C HIS A 29 0.74 7.69 -13.65
N GLY A 30 0.14 7.83 -14.84
CA GLY A 30 0.85 7.60 -16.11
C GLY A 30 1.32 6.15 -16.30
N LEU A 31 0.78 5.18 -15.56
CA LEU A 31 1.17 3.78 -15.70
C LEU A 31 0.75 3.24 -17.08
N LYS A 32 1.68 2.63 -17.81
CA LYS A 32 1.41 2.02 -19.11
C LYS A 32 0.37 0.92 -18.96
N ARG A 33 -0.58 0.86 -19.90
CA ARG A 33 -1.59 -0.21 -19.96
C ARG A 33 -0.96 -1.61 -19.92
N ARG A 34 0.21 -1.80 -20.54
CA ARG A 34 0.97 -3.05 -20.56
C ARG A 34 1.70 -3.39 -19.25
N ALA A 35 1.89 -2.42 -18.36
CA ALA A 35 2.51 -2.64 -17.05
C ALA A 35 1.48 -3.08 -16.01
N ALA A 36 0.25 -2.56 -16.09
CA ALA A 36 -0.87 -2.90 -15.20
C ALA A 36 -1.47 -4.30 -15.40
N GLY A 37 -0.99 -5.07 -16.39
CA GLY A 37 -1.51 -6.41 -16.70
C GLY A 37 -3.00 -6.41 -17.08
N PHE A 38 -3.58 -7.62 -17.15
CA PHE A 38 -5.03 -7.79 -17.39
C PHE A 38 -5.84 -7.91 -16.08
N LEU A 39 -5.19 -7.86 -14.91
CA LEU A 39 -5.90 -7.93 -13.62
C LEU A 39 -6.76 -6.68 -13.46
N ARG A 40 -8.03 -6.78 -13.88
CA ARG A 40 -8.98 -5.66 -13.93
C ARG A 40 -9.29 -5.06 -12.55
N SER A 41 -9.03 -5.81 -11.47
CA SER A 41 -9.43 -5.46 -10.11
C SER A 41 -8.34 -4.80 -9.27
N ASN A 42 -7.05 -5.00 -9.57
CA ASN A 42 -5.97 -4.47 -8.73
C ASN A 42 -4.69 -4.16 -9.54
N LYS A 43 -4.53 -2.88 -9.91
CA LYS A 43 -3.39 -2.41 -10.71
C LYS A 43 -2.08 -2.40 -9.93
N ILE A 44 -2.12 -2.15 -8.62
CA ILE A 44 -0.93 -2.18 -7.76
C ILE A 44 -0.39 -3.61 -7.67
N ALA A 45 -1.25 -4.60 -7.45
CA ALA A 45 -0.85 -6.01 -7.42
C ALA A 45 -0.14 -6.40 -8.71
N ALA A 46 -0.73 -6.07 -9.87
CA ALA A 46 -0.14 -6.39 -11.16
C ALA A 46 1.22 -5.71 -11.39
N LEU A 47 1.34 -4.45 -10.97
CA LEU A 47 2.61 -3.72 -11.03
C LEU A 47 3.68 -4.37 -10.15
N PHE A 48 3.36 -4.64 -8.89
CA PHE A 48 4.31 -5.23 -7.93
C PHE A 48 4.74 -6.62 -8.36
N MET A 49 3.82 -7.45 -8.85
CA MET A 49 4.15 -8.75 -9.44
C MET A 49 5.10 -8.62 -10.62
N LYS A 50 4.92 -7.60 -11.46
CA LYS A 50 5.78 -7.36 -12.62
C LYS A 50 7.16 -6.84 -12.21
N VAL A 51 7.25 -6.03 -11.16
CA VAL A 51 8.51 -5.58 -10.55
C VAL A 51 9.24 -6.76 -9.87
N GLY A 52 8.51 -7.63 -9.19
CA GLY A 52 9.04 -8.81 -8.50
C GLY A 52 9.84 -9.76 -9.39
N LYS A 53 9.57 -9.78 -10.71
CA LYS A 53 10.36 -10.55 -11.69
C LYS A 53 11.83 -10.11 -11.81
N SER A 54 12.16 -8.90 -11.36
CA SER A 54 13.49 -8.32 -11.48
C SER A 54 13.98 -7.69 -10.17
N PHE A 55 13.18 -7.72 -9.11
CA PHE A 55 13.49 -7.10 -7.82
C PHE A 55 12.97 -7.97 -6.68
N VAL A 56 13.87 -8.74 -6.07
CA VAL A 56 13.59 -9.74 -5.03
C VAL A 56 12.76 -9.19 -3.84
N PRO A 57 13.01 -7.98 -3.31
CA PRO A 57 12.19 -7.45 -2.21
C PRO A 57 10.72 -7.26 -2.59
N ALA A 58 10.40 -6.95 -3.86
CA ALA A 58 9.02 -6.90 -4.34
C ALA A 58 8.43 -8.30 -4.51
N GLU A 59 9.22 -9.31 -4.89
CA GLU A 59 8.75 -10.69 -4.99
C GLU A 59 8.28 -11.23 -3.64
N GLU A 60 9.10 -11.04 -2.60
CA GLU A 60 8.74 -11.46 -1.23
C GLU A 60 7.48 -10.74 -0.73
N LEU A 61 7.39 -9.44 -0.99
CA LEU A 61 6.17 -8.66 -0.72
C LEU A 61 4.95 -9.27 -1.43
N CYS A 62 5.07 -9.64 -2.71
CA CYS A 62 3.97 -10.23 -3.47
C CYS A 62 3.47 -11.52 -2.83
N ARG A 63 4.38 -12.42 -2.44
CA ARG A 63 4.03 -13.68 -1.78
C ARG A 63 3.20 -13.43 -0.51
N LYS A 64 3.62 -12.49 0.32
CA LYS A 64 2.91 -12.11 1.56
C LYS A 64 1.55 -11.47 1.27
N ALA A 65 1.51 -10.51 0.34
CA ALA A 65 0.28 -9.82 -0.01
C ALA A 65 -0.79 -10.77 -0.57
N GLN A 66 -0.40 -11.75 -1.39
CA GLN A 66 -1.32 -12.77 -1.91
C GLN A 66 -1.90 -13.65 -0.80
N GLN A 67 -1.09 -14.06 0.18
CA GLN A 67 -1.57 -14.82 1.34
C GLN A 67 -2.62 -14.02 2.13
N LEU A 68 -2.38 -12.73 2.33
CA LEU A 68 -3.33 -11.83 2.99
C LEU A 68 -4.62 -11.65 2.19
N GLU A 69 -4.57 -11.52 0.86
CA GLU A 69 -5.76 -11.43 0.01
C GLU A 69 -6.65 -12.67 0.19
N GLN A 70 -6.05 -13.86 0.22
CA GLN A 70 -6.78 -15.12 0.44
C GLN A 70 -7.45 -15.15 1.81
N ILE A 71 -6.74 -14.79 2.88
CA ILE A 71 -7.29 -14.79 4.24
C ILE A 71 -8.49 -13.83 4.36
N VAL A 72 -8.37 -12.63 3.79
CA VAL A 72 -9.46 -11.63 3.79
C VAL A 72 -10.66 -12.14 3.00
N GLN A 73 -10.43 -12.77 1.86
CA GLN A 73 -11.51 -13.34 1.04
C GLN A 73 -12.22 -14.49 1.76
N THR A 74 -11.48 -15.40 2.41
CA THR A 74 -12.04 -16.51 3.20
C THR A 74 -12.87 -16.02 4.38
N LYS A 75 -12.38 -15.03 5.14
CA LYS A 75 -13.12 -14.45 6.28
C LYS A 75 -14.42 -13.77 5.82
N ARG A 76 -14.40 -13.11 4.66
CA ARG A 76 -15.59 -12.45 4.08
C ARG A 76 -16.64 -13.47 3.64
N SER A 77 -16.22 -14.61 3.08
CA SER A 77 -17.14 -15.69 2.73
C SER A 77 -17.79 -16.33 3.96
N GLN A 78 -17.05 -16.49 5.06
CA GLN A 78 -17.57 -17.03 6.32
C GLN A 78 -18.57 -16.07 7.00
N SER A 79 -18.30 -14.76 7.01
CA SER A 79 -19.21 -13.78 7.63
C SER A 79 -20.55 -13.66 6.89
N LEU A 80 -20.58 -13.97 5.59
CA LEU A 80 -21.80 -13.96 4.78
C LEU A 80 -22.67 -15.21 5.04
N GLN A 81 -22.07 -16.36 5.36
CA GLN A 81 -22.81 -17.58 5.73
C GLN A 81 -23.45 -17.49 7.13
N SER A 82 -22.86 -16.73 8.06
CA SER A 82 -23.43 -16.55 9.41
C SER A 82 -24.65 -15.62 9.48
N GLN A 83 -25.01 -14.91 8.39
CA GLN A 83 -26.17 -14.01 8.35
C GLN A 83 -27.43 -14.61 7.72
N ASP A 84 -27.46 -15.90 7.37
CA ASP A 84 -28.65 -16.54 6.78
C ASP A 84 -29.77 -16.84 7.81
N GLY A 85 -29.58 -16.53 9.09
CA GLY A 85 -30.51 -16.89 10.16
C GLY A 85 -31.62 -15.88 10.51
N LEU A 86 -31.45 -14.57 10.31
CA LEU A 86 -32.38 -13.59 10.89
C LEU A 86 -32.62 -12.35 10.00
N ARG A 87 -33.72 -12.46 9.25
CA ARG A 87 -34.73 -11.41 8.93
C ARG A 87 -34.31 -10.20 8.09
N LYS A 88 -34.97 -10.10 6.92
CA LYS A 88 -35.40 -8.90 6.17
C LYS A 88 -34.94 -7.55 6.76
N MET A 89 -33.91 -6.97 6.15
CA MET A 89 -33.68 -5.52 6.16
C MET A 89 -33.44 -5.07 4.71
N PRO A 90 -33.99 -3.93 4.25
CA PRO A 90 -33.74 -3.43 2.91
C PRO A 90 -32.24 -3.27 2.73
N ARG A 91 -31.67 -3.96 1.75
CA ARG A 91 -30.25 -3.82 1.40
C ARG A 91 -30.06 -2.39 0.89
N LEU A 92 -29.75 -1.45 1.79
CA LEU A 92 -29.00 -0.26 1.41
C LEU A 92 -27.79 -0.75 0.60
N PRO A 93 -27.37 -0.06 -0.47
CA PRO A 93 -26.16 -0.41 -1.18
C PRO A 93 -25.07 -0.44 -0.13
N SER A 94 -24.66 -1.63 0.31
CA SER A 94 -23.47 -1.74 1.13
C SER A 94 -22.42 -1.13 0.25
N LEU A 95 -21.88 0.01 0.66
CA LEU A 95 -20.61 0.50 0.16
C LEU A 95 -19.69 -0.70 0.35
N ALA A 96 -19.53 -1.51 -0.70
CA ALA A 96 -18.63 -2.63 -0.69
C ALA A 96 -17.33 -2.00 -0.23
N PRO A 97 -16.77 -2.38 0.94
CA PRO A 97 -15.63 -1.67 1.44
C PRO A 97 -14.61 -1.76 0.34
N GLN A 98 -14.24 -0.59 -0.18
CA GLN A 98 -13.09 -0.40 -1.04
C GLN A 98 -11.80 -0.86 -0.34
N GLY A 99 -11.90 -1.44 0.87
CA GLY A 99 -10.88 -2.04 1.74
C GLY A 99 -10.15 -3.26 1.19
N GLY A 100 -10.04 -3.39 -0.13
CA GLY A 100 -9.03 -4.24 -0.77
C GLY A 100 -8.04 -3.46 -1.65
N LYS A 101 -8.38 -2.23 -2.07
CA LYS A 101 -7.60 -1.50 -3.09
C LYS A 101 -6.22 -1.07 -2.58
N ASN A 102 -6.14 -0.75 -1.29
CA ASN A 102 -4.95 -0.17 -0.69
C ASN A 102 -4.08 -1.21 0.04
N MET A 103 -4.49 -2.48 0.09
CA MET A 103 -3.84 -3.48 0.95
C MET A 103 -2.38 -3.70 0.54
N TRP A 104 -2.09 -3.74 -0.76
CA TRP A 104 -0.74 -3.94 -1.26
C TRP A 104 0.22 -2.81 -0.87
N ILE A 105 -0.24 -1.55 -0.92
CA ILE A 105 0.54 -0.40 -0.44
C ILE A 105 0.74 -0.48 1.07
N ARG A 106 -0.30 -0.83 1.84
CA ARG A 106 -0.19 -0.99 3.30
C ARG A 106 0.80 -2.09 3.69
N THR A 107 0.76 -3.24 3.02
CA THR A 107 1.71 -4.34 3.27
C THR A 107 3.13 -3.90 2.90
N ALA A 108 3.33 -3.16 1.81
CA ALA A 108 4.64 -2.66 1.41
C ALA A 108 5.23 -1.65 2.42
N LEU A 109 4.38 -0.79 2.99
CA LEU A 109 4.76 0.13 4.07
C LEU A 109 5.15 -0.65 5.33
N PHE A 110 4.36 -1.66 5.70
CA PHE A 110 4.63 -2.50 6.87
C PHE A 110 5.94 -3.29 6.73
N GLU A 111 6.20 -3.82 5.54
CA GLU A 111 7.42 -4.54 5.17
C GLU A 111 8.62 -3.62 4.94
N LYS A 112 8.44 -2.30 5.07
CA LYS A 112 9.52 -1.31 4.93
C LYS A 112 10.27 -1.44 3.59
N VAL A 113 9.52 -1.70 2.52
CA VAL A 113 10.05 -1.97 1.18
C VAL A 113 9.49 -1.03 0.12
N LEU A 114 8.44 -0.27 0.44
CA LEU A 114 7.75 0.56 -0.53
C LEU A 114 8.65 1.65 -1.13
N ASP A 115 9.47 2.28 -0.30
CA ASP A 115 10.51 3.25 -0.69
C ASP A 115 11.45 2.66 -1.76
N LYS A 116 11.94 1.43 -1.53
CA LYS A 116 12.84 0.73 -2.46
C LYS A 116 12.15 0.36 -3.77
N ILE A 117 10.87 -0.03 -3.70
CA ILE A 117 10.07 -0.32 -4.90
C ILE A 117 9.85 0.94 -5.72
N VAL A 118 9.51 2.06 -5.08
CA VAL A 118 9.31 3.35 -5.77
C VAL A 118 10.62 3.82 -6.39
N LEU A 119 11.75 3.71 -5.67
CA LEU A 119 13.06 4.03 -6.23
C LEU A 119 13.38 3.18 -7.46
N PHE A 120 13.18 1.86 -7.38
CA PHE A 120 13.35 0.97 -8.54
C PHE A 120 12.47 1.37 -9.73
N LEU A 121 11.22 1.78 -9.46
CA LEU A 121 10.30 2.24 -10.50
C LEU A 121 10.75 3.54 -11.14
N VAL A 122 11.34 4.48 -10.38
CA VAL A 122 11.92 5.73 -10.91
C VAL A 122 13.12 5.40 -11.80
N GLU A 123 14.05 4.58 -11.32
CA GLU A 123 15.25 4.18 -12.08
C GLU A 123 14.92 3.41 -13.37
N ASN A 124 13.81 2.66 -13.37
CA ASN A 124 13.38 1.83 -14.50
C ASN A 124 12.12 2.38 -15.20
N GLY A 125 11.79 3.65 -14.99
CA GLY A 125 10.46 4.19 -15.28
C GLY A 125 10.02 4.05 -16.72
N SER A 126 10.95 4.15 -17.69
CA SER A 126 10.66 4.05 -19.12
C SER A 126 9.96 2.73 -19.52
N LYS A 127 10.16 1.65 -18.74
CA LYS A 127 9.54 0.34 -18.96
C LYS A 127 8.09 0.28 -18.45
N TYR A 128 7.75 1.07 -17.43
CA TYR A 128 6.49 0.97 -16.70
C TYR A 128 5.55 2.17 -16.94
N TYR A 129 6.10 3.35 -17.21
CA TYR A 129 5.37 4.61 -17.23
C TYR A 129 5.46 5.35 -18.58
N GLU A 130 4.43 6.16 -18.85
CA GLU A 130 4.43 7.19 -19.90
C GLU A 130 5.27 8.39 -19.47
N LYS A 131 5.73 9.21 -20.43
CA LYS A 131 6.65 10.34 -20.17
C LYS A 131 6.10 11.38 -19.18
N GLU A 132 4.78 11.55 -19.14
CA GLU A 132 4.09 12.51 -18.25
C GLU A 132 3.86 11.96 -16.83
N ALA A 133 4.37 10.78 -16.50
CA ALA A 133 4.18 10.21 -15.17
C ALA A 133 5.01 10.95 -14.11
N VAL A 134 4.46 11.13 -12.91
CA VAL A 134 5.19 11.74 -11.77
C VAL A 134 6.48 10.96 -11.46
N LEU A 135 6.45 9.63 -11.57
CA LEU A 135 7.65 8.80 -11.34
C LEU A 135 8.69 8.87 -12.47
N MET A 136 8.36 9.50 -13.61
CA MET A 136 9.31 9.78 -14.69
C MET A 136 9.95 11.16 -14.54
N ASP A 137 9.45 12.01 -13.65
CA ASP A 137 10.04 13.31 -13.38
C ASP A 137 11.38 13.15 -12.63
N PRO A 138 12.46 13.80 -13.10
CA PRO A 138 13.79 13.65 -12.52
C PRO A 138 13.93 14.19 -11.09
N VAL A 139 12.96 14.97 -10.62
CA VAL A 139 12.93 15.58 -9.29
C VAL A 139 11.84 14.95 -8.43
N ASP A 140 10.60 14.94 -8.91
CA ASP A 140 9.45 14.49 -8.10
C ASP A 140 9.49 13.00 -7.78
N GLY A 141 9.95 12.16 -8.72
CA GLY A 141 10.08 10.72 -8.52
C GLY A 141 11.03 10.37 -7.36
N PRO A 142 12.31 10.81 -7.41
CA PRO A 142 13.27 10.60 -6.33
C PRO A 142 12.84 11.23 -4.98
N ILE A 143 12.20 12.41 -5.00
CA ILE A 143 11.66 13.04 -3.79
C ILE A 143 10.59 12.16 -3.15
N LEU A 144 9.65 11.63 -3.94
CA LEU A 144 8.61 10.73 -3.44
C LEU A 144 9.22 9.48 -2.79
N ALA A 145 10.22 8.85 -3.42
CA ALA A 145 10.91 7.70 -2.84
C ALA A 145 11.57 8.05 -1.49
N SER A 146 12.22 9.20 -1.41
CA SER A 146 12.90 9.69 -0.20
C SER A 146 11.91 9.97 0.94
N LEU A 147 10.78 10.61 0.64
CA LEU A 147 9.69 10.87 1.60
C LEU A 147 9.08 9.57 2.14
N LEU A 148 8.98 8.53 1.32
CA LEU A 148 8.53 7.21 1.77
C LEU A 148 9.58 6.53 2.65
N GLY A 149 10.87 6.70 2.34
CA GLY A 149 11.96 6.21 3.17
C GLY A 149 11.94 6.83 4.57
N THR A 150 11.76 8.15 4.67
CA THR A 150 11.66 8.82 5.98
C THR A 150 10.42 8.35 6.76
N TRP A 151 9.28 8.16 6.09
CA TRP A 151 8.08 7.57 6.70
C TRP A 151 8.34 6.16 7.26
N THR A 152 9.04 5.32 6.50
CA THR A 152 9.41 3.97 6.90
C THR A 152 10.36 3.94 8.10
N VAL A 153 11.31 4.88 8.18
CA VAL A 153 12.22 5.03 9.32
C VAL A 153 11.45 5.48 10.58
N CYS A 154 10.63 6.53 10.47
CA CYS A 154 9.83 7.05 11.59
C CYS A 154 8.81 6.02 12.11
N SER A 155 8.16 5.26 11.21
CA SER A 155 7.25 4.16 11.58
C SER A 155 7.98 2.98 12.24
N GLY A 156 9.28 2.82 11.94
CA GLY A 156 10.13 1.80 12.56
C GLY A 156 10.45 2.10 14.02
N ILE A 157 10.75 3.36 14.33
CA ILE A 157 11.10 3.80 15.69
C ILE A 157 9.93 3.55 16.67
N HIS A 158 8.70 3.77 16.24
CA HIS A 158 7.52 3.55 17.09
C HIS A 158 7.27 2.05 17.40
N LYS A 159 7.65 1.14 16.49
CA LYS A 159 7.54 -0.31 16.72
C LYS A 159 8.63 -0.86 17.63
N ASP A 160 9.84 -0.28 17.60
CA ASP A 160 10.91 -0.66 18.51
C ASP A 160 10.64 -0.16 19.94
N GLU A 161 9.92 0.96 20.10
CA GLU A 161 9.47 1.46 21.41
C GLU A 161 8.38 0.59 22.05
N ASP A 162 7.42 0.09 21.26
CA ASP A 162 6.38 -0.86 21.71
C ASP A 162 7.00 -2.24 22.10
N ARG A 163 8.08 -2.65 21.42
CA ARG A 163 8.80 -3.89 21.73
C ARG A 163 9.72 -3.77 22.95
N ARG A 164 10.27 -2.58 23.21
CA ARG A 164 11.03 -2.29 24.44
C ARG A 164 10.12 -2.19 25.66
N SER A 165 8.96 -1.57 25.52
CA SER A 165 7.96 -1.49 26.61
C SER A 165 7.34 -2.85 26.96
N LEU A 166 7.40 -3.86 26.09
CA LEU A 166 7.07 -5.25 26.43
C LEU A 166 8.19 -6.03 27.14
N LEU A 167 9.42 -5.51 27.17
CA LEU A 167 10.57 -6.12 27.87
C LEU A 167 10.86 -5.45 29.22
N ASP A 168 10.30 -4.28 29.49
CA ASP A 168 10.31 -3.60 30.80
C ASP A 168 9.07 -3.97 31.63
N GLY A 169 8.75 -5.26 31.72
CA GLY A 169 7.92 -5.76 32.81
C GLY A 169 8.67 -5.59 34.15
N PRO A 170 7.97 -5.37 35.28
CA PRO A 170 8.63 -5.14 36.56
C PRO A 170 9.56 -6.31 36.87
N VAL A 171 10.87 -6.02 36.94
CA VAL A 171 11.82 -6.90 37.62
C VAL A 171 11.34 -7.00 39.06
N CYS A 172 11.03 -8.22 39.50
CA CYS A 172 10.61 -8.54 40.86
C CYS A 172 11.50 -7.90 41.93
#